data_AF-A0A3P8A4L3-F1
#
_entry.id   AF-A0A3P8A4L3-F1
#
_cell.length_a   1.000
_cell.length_b   1.000
_cell.length_c   1.000
_cell.angle_alpha   90.00
_cell.angle_beta   90.00
_cell.angle_gamma   90.00
#
_symmetry.space_group_name_H-M   'P 1'
#
loop_
_entity.id
_entity.type
_entity.pdbx_description
1 polymer ?
#
loop_
_entity_poly.entity_id
_entity_poly.type
_entity_poly.pdbx_seq_one_letter_code
_entity_poly.pdbx_strand_id
1 'polypeptide(L)'
;MQRRDYIYIYFFSSTFRIFLGFDFQASDGSLSPWLQSLATFVGNVFLKYNIELTGVLQYVANQLKNNKSFDLLVLREIIQNMSGIESTTGLTADQLEALAGGDTLRQEAGSFSTARTNRRAILRLRDALFKEHLIVGLSILTAQQRQCIVFSESPDIPLKLAGQMLDQCQETLIQFGSFLRTNVRQEEYCNRMPSVWELIGRFHLPVDAAFFISRPTFMHRVYNNFDKSRKSLRESDGSKMKLDSSRKSTLFRNAFDEMIGELESNVRPLLPDFIWADISSKSVNFTFFKYFHHFYKEVKLLDRHI
;
A
#
# COMPACT_ATOMS: atom_id res chain seq x y z
N MET A 1 -28.19 -9.69 17.01
CA MET A 1 -28.49 -8.63 16.02
C MET A 1 -27.46 -8.52 14.89
N GLN A 2 -26.38 -9.31 14.91
CA GLN A 2 -25.22 -9.16 14.00
C GLN A 2 -25.23 -10.08 12.76
N ARG A 3 -26.22 -10.99 12.64
CA ARG A 3 -26.36 -11.91 11.47
C ARG A 3 -27.24 -11.37 10.34
N ARG A 4 -28.01 -10.30 10.56
CA ARG A 4 -28.95 -9.77 9.55
C ARG A 4 -28.26 -8.85 8.53
N ASP A 5 -27.17 -8.19 8.90
CA ASP A 5 -26.51 -7.22 8.01
C ASP A 5 -25.62 -7.89 6.95
N TYR A 6 -24.96 -9.00 7.29
CA TYR A 6 -24.25 -9.83 6.31
C TYR A 6 -25.17 -10.43 5.24
N ILE A 7 -26.45 -10.66 5.58
CA ILE A 7 -27.44 -11.17 4.62
C ILE A 7 -27.70 -10.12 3.54
N TYR A 8 -27.85 -8.83 3.87
CA TYR A 8 -28.16 -7.83 2.85
C TYR A 8 -27.04 -7.64 1.81
N ILE A 9 -25.76 -7.72 2.19
CA ILE A 9 -24.63 -7.55 1.26
C ILE A 9 -24.38 -8.83 0.43
N TYR A 10 -24.48 -10.02 1.04
CA TYR A 10 -24.47 -11.27 0.26
C TYR A 10 -25.68 -11.34 -0.68
N PHE A 11 -26.84 -10.84 -0.26
CA PHE A 11 -28.04 -10.80 -1.09
C PHE A 11 -27.98 -9.71 -2.18
N PHE A 12 -27.22 -8.63 -1.99
CA PHE A 12 -27.03 -7.60 -3.02
C PHE A 12 -25.90 -7.93 -4.00
N SER A 13 -24.91 -8.74 -3.60
CA SER A 13 -23.77 -9.09 -4.46
C SER A 13 -23.89 -10.49 -5.04
N SER A 14 -24.16 -11.53 -4.24
CA SER A 14 -24.29 -12.90 -4.76
C SER A 14 -25.61 -13.10 -5.51
N THR A 15 -26.73 -12.53 -5.04
CA THR A 15 -27.99 -12.60 -5.80
C THR A 15 -27.89 -11.76 -7.07
N PHE A 16 -27.32 -10.54 -7.06
CA PHE A 16 -27.22 -9.71 -8.27
C PHE A 16 -26.21 -10.26 -9.31
N ARG A 17 -25.11 -10.90 -8.85
CA ARG A 17 -24.11 -11.58 -9.69
C ARG A 17 -24.63 -12.89 -10.31
N ILE A 18 -25.52 -13.61 -9.61
CA ILE A 18 -26.14 -14.86 -10.10
C ILE A 18 -27.39 -14.57 -10.95
N PHE A 19 -28.16 -13.52 -10.65
CA PHE A 19 -29.46 -13.27 -11.31
C PHE A 19 -29.36 -12.62 -12.68
N LEU A 20 -28.23 -11.99 -13.04
CA LEU A 20 -28.13 -11.22 -14.28
C LEU A 20 -27.27 -11.87 -15.38
N GLY A 21 -26.54 -12.95 -15.11
CA GLY A 21 -25.81 -13.69 -16.15
C GLY A 21 -24.90 -12.82 -17.03
N PHE A 22 -24.43 -11.68 -16.52
CA PHE A 22 -23.65 -10.74 -17.31
C PHE A 22 -22.20 -11.18 -17.40
N ASP A 23 -21.69 -11.22 -18.62
CA ASP A 23 -20.27 -11.43 -18.87
C ASP A 23 -19.45 -10.26 -18.27
N PHE A 24 -18.36 -10.64 -17.60
CA PHE A 24 -17.35 -9.71 -17.10
C PHE A 24 -16.51 -9.11 -18.23
N GLN A 25 -16.58 -9.74 -19.40
CA GLN A 25 -15.96 -9.32 -20.65
C GLN A 25 -16.98 -8.59 -21.52
N ALA A 26 -16.58 -7.43 -22.05
CA ALA A 26 -17.29 -6.77 -23.14
C ALA A 26 -16.98 -7.44 -24.49
N SER A 27 -17.84 -7.22 -25.49
CA SER A 27 -17.68 -7.77 -26.84
C SER A 27 -16.36 -7.42 -27.52
N ASP A 28 -15.69 -6.35 -27.08
CA ASP A 28 -14.41 -5.86 -27.60
C ASP A 28 -13.17 -6.40 -26.84
N GLY A 29 -13.38 -7.36 -25.93
CA GLY A 29 -12.33 -7.94 -25.09
C GLY A 29 -11.81 -6.98 -24.01
N SER A 30 -12.59 -5.97 -23.63
CA SER A 30 -12.31 -5.07 -22.52
C SER A 30 -13.20 -5.35 -21.30
N LEU A 31 -12.96 -4.62 -20.22
CA LEU A 31 -13.74 -4.71 -18.99
C LEU A 31 -15.19 -4.24 -19.22
N SER A 32 -16.16 -5.03 -18.76
CA SER A 32 -17.57 -4.73 -19.00
C SER A 32 -18.04 -3.39 -18.39
N PRO A 33 -18.69 -2.49 -19.16
CA PRO A 33 -19.13 -1.17 -18.70
C PRO A 33 -20.13 -1.20 -17.53
N TRP A 34 -20.95 -2.25 -17.44
CA TRP A 34 -21.91 -2.39 -16.33
C TRP A 34 -21.18 -2.58 -15.00
N LEU A 35 -20.06 -3.32 -14.99
CA LEU A 35 -19.28 -3.58 -13.79
C LEU A 35 -18.61 -2.30 -13.29
N GLN A 36 -18.07 -1.50 -14.22
CA GLN A 36 -17.53 -0.17 -13.90
C GLN A 36 -18.62 0.73 -13.30
N SER A 37 -19.79 0.77 -13.94
CA SER A 37 -20.94 1.56 -13.48
C SER A 37 -21.41 1.13 -12.09
N LEU A 38 -21.43 -0.18 -11.83
CA LEU A 38 -21.78 -0.74 -10.52
C LEU A 38 -20.74 -0.35 -9.46
N ALA A 39 -19.45 -0.47 -9.75
CA ALA A 39 -18.39 -0.11 -8.82
C ALA A 39 -18.45 1.39 -8.48
N THR A 40 -18.63 2.26 -9.47
CA THR A 40 -18.82 3.70 -9.26
C THR A 40 -20.08 4.02 -8.47
N PHE A 41 -21.20 3.33 -8.73
CA PHE A 41 -22.41 3.45 -7.93
C PHE A 41 -22.15 3.08 -6.45
N VAL A 42 -21.46 1.96 -6.19
CA VAL A 42 -21.09 1.52 -4.84
C VAL A 42 -20.24 2.58 -4.13
N GLY A 43 -19.22 3.13 -4.79
CA GLY A 43 -18.39 4.20 -4.24
C GLY A 43 -19.19 5.46 -3.86
N ASN A 44 -20.11 5.88 -4.73
CA ASN A 44 -21.00 7.03 -4.48
C ASN A 44 -21.97 6.80 -3.31
N VAL A 45 -22.54 5.59 -3.22
CA VAL A 45 -23.43 5.21 -2.11
C VAL A 45 -22.70 5.29 -0.78
N PHE A 46 -21.47 4.75 -0.69
CA PHE A 46 -20.67 4.82 0.52
C PHE A 46 -20.17 6.23 0.86
N LEU A 47 -19.93 7.07 -0.15
CA LEU A 47 -19.64 8.48 0.06
C LEU A 47 -20.84 9.23 0.65
N LYS A 48 -22.05 9.01 0.11
CA LYS A 48 -23.26 9.78 0.45
C LYS A 48 -23.95 9.29 1.72
N TYR A 49 -24.05 7.99 1.92
CA TYR A 49 -24.85 7.38 2.98
C TYR A 49 -23.96 6.73 4.04
N ASN A 50 -24.46 6.67 5.27
CA ASN A 50 -23.77 6.02 6.39
C ASN A 50 -24.17 4.55 6.50
N ILE A 51 -23.72 3.76 5.53
CA ILE A 51 -23.96 2.32 5.44
C ILE A 51 -22.77 1.57 6.02
N GLU A 52 -23.01 0.36 6.53
CA GLU A 52 -22.00 -0.57 7.01
C GLU A 52 -21.02 -0.93 5.88
N LEU A 53 -19.73 -0.65 6.08
CA LEU A 53 -18.68 -0.78 5.05
C LEU A 53 -17.79 -2.01 5.26
N THR A 54 -17.64 -2.48 6.50
CA THR A 54 -16.76 -3.60 6.84
C THR A 54 -17.21 -4.87 6.14
N GLY A 55 -18.52 -5.13 6.04
CA GLY A 55 -19.07 -6.29 5.33
C GLY A 55 -18.74 -6.30 3.84
N VAL A 56 -18.77 -5.14 3.17
CA VAL A 56 -18.37 -5.05 1.75
C VAL A 56 -16.87 -5.24 1.58
N LEU A 57 -16.04 -4.61 2.43
CA LEU A 57 -14.59 -4.78 2.39
C LEU A 57 -14.18 -6.23 2.66
N GLN A 58 -14.87 -6.91 3.59
CA GLN A 58 -14.67 -8.32 3.87
C GLN A 58 -15.13 -9.21 2.71
N TYR A 59 -16.25 -8.87 2.06
CA TYR A 59 -16.69 -9.54 0.85
C TYR A 59 -15.60 -9.44 -0.23
N VAL A 60 -15.06 -8.26 -0.49
CA VAL A 60 -13.97 -8.07 -1.47
C VAL A 60 -12.76 -8.91 -1.07
N ALA A 61 -12.32 -8.87 0.20
CA ALA A 61 -11.22 -9.70 0.68
C ALA A 61 -11.46 -11.20 0.43
N ASN A 62 -12.68 -11.69 0.67
CA ASN A 62 -13.05 -13.08 0.41
C ASN A 62 -13.07 -13.42 -1.08
N GLN A 63 -13.48 -12.49 -1.96
CA GLN A 63 -13.43 -12.73 -3.42
C GLN A 63 -11.99 -12.75 -3.94
N LEU A 64 -11.12 -11.84 -3.48
CA LEU A 64 -9.70 -11.85 -3.83
C LEU A 64 -9.04 -13.15 -3.37
N LYS A 65 -9.36 -13.64 -2.16
CA LYS A 65 -8.90 -14.94 -1.68
C LYS A 65 -9.36 -16.12 -2.54
N ASN A 66 -10.52 -15.99 -3.19
CA ASN A 66 -11.06 -16.97 -4.12
C ASN A 66 -10.57 -16.74 -5.57
N ASN A 67 -9.49 -15.99 -5.77
CA ASN A 67 -8.89 -15.72 -7.07
C ASN A 67 -9.87 -15.07 -8.06
N LYS A 68 -10.69 -14.12 -7.58
CA LYS A 68 -11.61 -13.33 -8.41
C LYS A 68 -11.17 -11.88 -8.41
N SER A 69 -10.33 -11.50 -9.39
CA SER A 69 -9.73 -10.17 -9.44
C SER A 69 -10.71 -9.05 -9.73
N PHE A 70 -11.82 -9.34 -10.42
CA PHE A 70 -12.80 -8.32 -10.85
C PHE A 70 -13.38 -7.51 -9.68
N ASP A 71 -13.57 -8.15 -8.53
CA ASP A 71 -14.11 -7.50 -7.33
C ASP A 71 -13.15 -6.44 -6.75
N LEU A 72 -11.88 -6.39 -7.20
CA LEU A 72 -10.92 -5.36 -6.82
C LEU A 72 -11.34 -3.95 -7.29
N LEU A 73 -12.10 -3.86 -8.38
CA LEU A 73 -12.67 -2.61 -8.88
C LEU A 73 -13.53 -1.91 -7.82
N VAL A 74 -14.29 -2.68 -7.04
CA VAL A 74 -15.13 -2.14 -5.98
C VAL A 74 -14.28 -1.47 -4.90
N LEU A 75 -13.15 -2.07 -4.53
CA LEU A 75 -12.21 -1.49 -3.56
C LEU A 75 -11.62 -0.17 -4.10
N ARG A 76 -11.20 -0.15 -5.36
CA ARG A 76 -10.67 1.05 -6.03
C ARG A 76 -11.67 2.21 -5.99
N GLU A 77 -12.91 1.97 -6.39
CA GLU A 77 -13.95 3.01 -6.43
C GLU A 77 -14.33 3.50 -5.03
N ILE A 78 -14.35 2.62 -4.01
CA ILE A 78 -14.58 3.03 -2.62
C ILE A 78 -13.46 3.96 -2.13
N ILE A 79 -12.20 3.59 -2.35
CA ILE A 79 -11.05 4.42 -1.93
C ILE A 79 -11.07 5.76 -2.65
N GLN A 80 -11.25 5.75 -3.98
CA GLN A 80 -11.31 6.96 -4.80
C GLN A 80 -12.39 7.92 -4.31
N ASN A 81 -13.64 7.46 -4.21
CA ASN A 81 -14.77 8.32 -3.86
C ASN A 81 -14.73 8.80 -2.40
N MET A 82 -14.30 7.95 -1.45
CA MET A 82 -14.30 8.32 -0.03
C MET A 82 -13.09 9.15 0.38
N SER A 83 -11.93 8.97 -0.26
CA SER A 83 -10.69 9.66 0.11
C SER A 83 -10.25 10.76 -0.86
N GLY A 84 -10.77 10.76 -2.09
CA GLY A 84 -10.33 11.67 -3.15
C GLY A 84 -8.94 11.33 -3.69
N ILE A 85 -8.35 10.19 -3.30
CA ILE A 85 -7.08 9.71 -3.85
C ILE A 85 -7.37 9.10 -5.21
N GLU A 86 -7.12 9.87 -6.25
CA GLU A 86 -7.29 9.43 -7.64
C GLU A 86 -6.07 8.65 -8.12
N SER A 87 -6.33 7.78 -9.08
CA SER A 87 -5.26 7.07 -9.75
C SER A 87 -4.46 8.00 -10.65
N THR A 88 -3.14 7.91 -10.53
CA THR A 88 -2.20 8.84 -11.15
C THR A 88 -1.87 8.41 -12.59
N THR A 89 -2.81 8.57 -13.51
CA THR A 89 -2.59 8.31 -14.95
C THR A 89 -2.40 9.60 -15.74
N GLY A 90 -1.45 9.62 -16.67
CA GLY A 90 -1.29 10.73 -17.61
C GLY A 90 -0.68 12.02 -17.02
N LEU A 91 0.20 11.89 -16.03
CA LEU A 91 0.91 13.05 -15.47
C LEU A 91 1.87 13.70 -16.45
N THR A 92 1.94 15.03 -16.41
CA THR A 92 3.02 15.78 -17.06
C THR A 92 4.34 15.61 -16.30
N ALA A 93 5.47 15.90 -16.97
CA ALA A 93 6.79 15.84 -16.35
C ALA A 93 6.88 16.76 -15.12
N ASP A 94 6.32 17.97 -15.20
CA ASP A 94 6.30 18.93 -14.10
C ASP A 94 5.48 18.42 -12.90
N GLN A 95 4.35 17.76 -13.17
CA GLN A 95 3.53 17.14 -12.11
C GLN A 95 4.26 15.98 -11.45
N LEU A 96 4.98 15.16 -12.23
CA LEU A 96 5.77 14.06 -11.71
C LEU A 96 6.91 14.59 -10.80
N GLU A 97 7.57 15.66 -11.21
CA GLU A 97 8.62 16.32 -10.41
C GLU A 97 8.03 16.95 -9.13
N ALA A 98 6.89 17.62 -9.23
CA ALA A 98 6.22 18.22 -8.08
C ALA A 98 5.73 17.17 -7.07
N LEU A 99 5.26 15.99 -7.52
CA LEU A 99 4.94 14.85 -6.65
C LEU A 99 6.17 14.24 -5.96
N ALA A 100 7.36 14.40 -6.55
CA ALA A 100 8.62 14.07 -5.92
C ALA A 100 9.05 15.14 -4.88
N GLY A 101 8.42 16.31 -4.90
CA GLY A 101 8.60 17.42 -3.98
C GLY A 101 8.28 17.12 -2.50
N GLY A 102 8.37 18.17 -1.67
CA GLY A 102 7.85 18.13 -0.30
C GLY A 102 6.32 18.16 -0.27
N ASP A 103 5.72 18.06 0.91
CA ASP A 103 4.25 17.96 1.04
C ASP A 103 3.49 19.13 0.40
N THR A 104 4.04 20.34 0.46
CA THR A 104 3.46 21.52 -0.22
C THR A 104 3.44 21.35 -1.73
N LEU A 105 4.55 20.93 -2.35
CA LEU A 105 4.62 20.71 -3.80
C LEU A 105 3.73 19.55 -4.24
N ARG A 106 3.63 18.49 -3.42
CA ARG A 106 2.74 17.35 -3.67
C ARG A 106 1.27 17.77 -3.64
N GLN A 107 0.90 18.62 -2.69
CA GLN A 107 -0.45 19.15 -2.59
C GLN A 107 -0.78 19.97 -3.84
N GLU A 108 0.10 20.89 -4.26
CA GLU A 108 -0.13 21.68 -5.48
C GLU A 108 -0.21 20.82 -6.75
N ALA A 109 0.64 19.80 -6.87
CA ALA A 109 0.60 18.87 -8.00
C ALA A 109 -0.67 18.02 -8.05
N GLY A 110 -1.22 17.66 -6.88
CA GLY A 110 -2.42 16.83 -6.75
C GLY A 110 -3.75 17.61 -6.66
N SER A 111 -3.73 18.93 -6.44
CA SER A 111 -4.92 19.73 -6.11
C SER A 111 -5.80 20.14 -7.30
N PHE A 112 -5.58 19.58 -8.49
CA PHE A 112 -6.46 19.87 -9.63
C PHE A 112 -7.81 19.14 -9.56
N SER A 113 -7.96 18.09 -8.73
CA SER A 113 -9.28 17.55 -8.42
C SER A 113 -9.92 18.40 -7.33
N THR A 114 -11.00 19.09 -7.69
CA THR A 114 -11.85 19.91 -6.80
C THR A 114 -12.61 19.08 -5.74
N ALA A 115 -12.25 17.80 -5.57
CA ALA A 115 -12.84 16.89 -4.60
C ALA A 115 -12.49 17.35 -3.19
N ARG A 116 -13.39 18.15 -2.59
CA ARG A 116 -13.33 18.51 -1.17
C ARG A 116 -13.14 17.23 -0.35
N THR A 117 -11.99 17.11 0.30
CA THR A 117 -11.64 15.96 1.13
C THR A 117 -12.71 15.78 2.21
N ASN A 118 -13.54 14.73 2.06
CA ASN A 118 -14.58 14.42 3.03
C ASN A 118 -13.97 13.68 4.21
N ARG A 119 -13.43 14.45 5.17
CA ARG A 119 -12.76 13.89 6.36
C ARG A 119 -13.63 12.89 7.13
N ARG A 120 -14.95 13.05 7.13
CA ARG A 120 -15.87 12.07 7.76
C ARG A 120 -15.91 10.77 6.98
N ALA A 121 -15.96 10.81 5.65
CA ALA A 121 -15.90 9.60 4.82
C ALA A 121 -14.56 8.87 5.00
N ILE A 122 -13.44 9.59 4.96
CA ILE A 122 -12.10 9.05 5.21
C ILE A 122 -12.02 8.32 6.56
N LEU A 123 -12.49 8.95 7.63
CA LEU A 123 -12.49 8.36 8.97
C LEU A 123 -13.35 7.09 9.02
N ARG A 124 -14.53 7.08 8.40
CA ARG A 124 -15.38 5.87 8.31
C ARG A 124 -14.68 4.74 7.56
N LEU A 125 -14.06 5.03 6.41
CA LEU A 125 -13.30 4.05 5.64
C LEU A 125 -12.15 3.48 6.46
N ARG A 126 -11.37 4.36 7.10
CA ARG A 126 -10.28 3.96 8.00
C ARG A 126 -10.82 3.06 9.11
N ASP A 127 -11.81 3.51 9.87
CA ASP A 127 -12.33 2.76 11.02
C ASP A 127 -12.93 1.41 10.59
N ALA A 128 -13.52 1.32 9.40
CA ALA A 128 -13.98 0.05 8.82
C ALA A 128 -12.83 -0.90 8.48
N LEU A 129 -11.70 -0.41 7.96
CA LEU A 129 -10.50 -1.19 7.66
C LEU A 129 -9.77 -1.67 8.93
N PHE A 130 -9.87 -0.92 10.02
CA PHE A 130 -9.30 -1.31 11.31
C PHE A 130 -10.02 -2.50 11.95
N LYS A 131 -11.31 -2.67 11.63
CA LYS A 131 -12.07 -3.85 12.04
C LYS A 131 -11.55 -5.08 11.30
N GLU A 132 -11.52 -6.22 11.99
CA GLU A 132 -11.17 -7.54 11.43
C GLU A 132 -9.79 -7.62 10.74
N HIS A 133 -8.86 -6.71 11.06
CA HIS A 133 -7.51 -6.67 10.47
C HIS A 133 -7.48 -6.54 8.93
N LEU A 134 -8.51 -5.92 8.35
CA LEU A 134 -8.65 -5.78 6.90
C LEU A 134 -7.52 -4.98 6.24
N ILE A 135 -6.86 -4.06 6.96
CA ILE A 135 -5.68 -3.34 6.44
C ILE A 135 -4.64 -4.32 5.89
N VAL A 136 -4.19 -5.26 6.71
CA VAL A 136 -3.13 -6.20 6.34
C VAL A 136 -3.64 -7.20 5.31
N GLY A 137 -4.85 -7.73 5.54
CA GLY A 137 -5.48 -8.70 4.64
C GLY A 137 -5.63 -8.15 3.22
N LEU A 138 -6.22 -6.96 3.07
CA LEU A 138 -6.41 -6.35 1.75
C LEU A 138 -5.10 -5.92 1.10
N SER A 139 -4.10 -5.45 1.86
CA SER A 139 -2.77 -5.15 1.30
C SER A 139 -2.11 -6.38 0.68
N ILE A 140 -2.14 -7.51 1.39
CA ILE A 140 -1.57 -8.79 0.94
C ILE A 140 -2.36 -9.36 -0.24
N LEU A 141 -3.69 -9.44 -0.12
CA LEU A 141 -4.56 -10.00 -1.16
C LEU A 141 -4.49 -9.19 -2.46
N THR A 142 -4.48 -7.86 -2.37
CA THR A 142 -4.33 -6.99 -3.55
C THR A 142 -2.98 -7.23 -4.23
N ALA A 143 -1.90 -7.40 -3.47
CA ALA A 143 -0.57 -7.68 -4.03
C ALA A 143 -0.48 -9.07 -4.68
N GLN A 144 -1.14 -10.08 -4.10
CA GLN A 144 -1.20 -11.44 -4.66
C GLN A 144 -1.98 -11.49 -5.97
N GLN A 145 -2.99 -10.63 -6.13
CA GLN A 145 -3.84 -10.64 -7.31
C GLN A 145 -3.07 -10.43 -8.62
N ARG A 146 -1.93 -9.71 -8.58
CA ARG A 146 -1.07 -9.55 -9.75
C ARG A 146 -0.55 -10.87 -10.31
N GLN A 147 -0.14 -11.80 -9.45
CA GLN A 147 0.27 -13.14 -9.88
C GLN A 147 -0.95 -13.99 -10.26
N CYS A 148 -2.07 -13.85 -9.54
CA CYS A 148 -3.32 -14.55 -9.86
C CYS A 148 -3.85 -14.23 -11.27
N ILE A 149 -3.85 -12.95 -11.67
CA ILE A 149 -4.28 -12.54 -13.02
C ILE A 149 -3.39 -13.18 -14.08
N VAL A 150 -2.07 -13.21 -13.88
CA VAL A 150 -1.12 -13.80 -14.84
C VAL A 150 -1.22 -15.32 -14.92
N PHE A 151 -1.30 -16.02 -13.79
CA PHE A 151 -1.12 -17.48 -13.75
C PHE A 151 -2.42 -18.27 -13.64
N SER A 152 -3.49 -17.67 -13.13
CA SER A 152 -4.77 -18.36 -12.89
C SER A 152 -5.88 -17.90 -13.83
N GLU A 153 -6.04 -16.58 -14.04
CA GLU A 153 -7.15 -16.05 -14.86
C GLU A 153 -6.78 -15.86 -16.34
N SER A 154 -5.50 -15.70 -16.67
CA SER A 154 -5.03 -15.48 -18.05
C SER A 154 -5.46 -16.53 -19.11
N PRO A 155 -5.63 -17.83 -18.82
CA PRO A 155 -6.10 -18.77 -19.85
C PRO A 155 -7.58 -18.58 -20.20
N ASP A 156 -8.37 -18.00 -19.31
CA ASP A 156 -9.83 -17.89 -19.46
C ASP A 156 -10.28 -16.51 -20.00
N ILE A 157 -9.38 -15.53 -20.05
CA ILE A 157 -9.68 -14.16 -20.47
C ILE A 157 -8.79 -13.68 -21.62
N PRO A 158 -9.27 -12.78 -22.49
CA PRO A 158 -8.43 -12.19 -23.54
C PRO A 158 -7.22 -11.45 -22.95
N LEU A 159 -6.06 -11.54 -23.62
CA LEU A 159 -4.82 -10.90 -23.20
C LEU A 159 -4.98 -9.38 -22.93
N LYS A 160 -5.79 -8.70 -23.75
CA LYS A 160 -6.11 -7.27 -23.57
C LYS A 160 -6.79 -7.01 -22.23
N LEU A 161 -7.76 -7.84 -21.85
CA LEU A 161 -8.45 -7.73 -20.56
C LEU A 161 -7.51 -8.08 -19.41
N ALA A 162 -6.71 -9.14 -19.53
CA ALA A 162 -5.70 -9.49 -18.53
C ALA A 162 -4.71 -8.34 -18.27
N GLY A 163 -4.22 -7.68 -19.34
CA GLY A 163 -3.36 -6.51 -19.23
C GLY A 163 -4.05 -5.34 -18.50
N GLN A 164 -5.29 -5.03 -18.87
CA GLN A 164 -6.08 -4.00 -18.17
C GLN A 164 -6.28 -4.31 -16.69
N MET A 165 -6.56 -5.57 -16.34
CA MET A 165 -6.74 -6.00 -14.95
C MET A 165 -5.44 -5.92 -14.16
N LEU A 166 -4.29 -6.23 -14.77
CA LEU A 166 -2.98 -6.07 -14.14
C LEU A 166 -2.67 -4.61 -13.82
N ASP A 167 -2.91 -3.71 -14.77
CA ASP A 167 -2.70 -2.28 -14.58
C ASP A 167 -3.60 -1.75 -13.45
N GLN A 168 -4.88 -2.12 -13.46
CA GLN A 168 -5.85 -1.75 -12.41
C GLN A 168 -5.47 -2.32 -11.04
N CYS A 169 -4.92 -3.54 -11.00
CA CYS A 169 -4.45 -4.15 -9.77
C CYS A 169 -3.28 -3.36 -9.18
N GLN A 170 -2.29 -3.03 -10.00
CA GLN A 170 -1.13 -2.25 -9.58
C GLN A 170 -1.54 -0.85 -9.12
N GLU A 171 -2.43 -0.21 -9.87
CA GLU A 171 -2.99 1.10 -9.56
C GLU A 171 -3.74 1.09 -8.21
N THR A 172 -4.60 0.09 -7.99
CA THR A 172 -5.35 -0.07 -6.73
C THR A 172 -4.41 -0.33 -5.55
N LEU A 173 -3.34 -1.11 -5.73
CA LEU A 173 -2.33 -1.32 -4.69
C LEU A 173 -1.65 -0.01 -4.28
N ILE A 174 -1.26 0.81 -5.26
CA ILE A 174 -0.63 2.11 -5.02
C ILE A 174 -1.60 3.07 -4.35
N GLN A 175 -2.84 3.14 -4.85
CA GLN A 175 -3.91 3.97 -4.30
C GLN A 175 -4.20 3.60 -2.83
N PHE A 176 -4.32 2.31 -2.53
CA PHE A 176 -4.55 1.83 -1.17
C PHE A 176 -3.34 2.11 -0.25
N GLY A 177 -2.11 1.89 -0.74
CA GLY A 177 -0.90 2.25 0.00
C GLY A 177 -0.81 3.74 0.31
N SER A 178 -1.18 4.60 -0.63
CA SER A 178 -1.27 6.06 -0.44
C SER A 178 -2.32 6.45 0.61
N PHE A 179 -3.51 5.82 0.54
CA PHE A 179 -4.55 5.99 1.54
C PHE A 179 -4.07 5.64 2.94
N LEU A 180 -3.42 4.48 3.11
CA LEU A 180 -2.90 4.05 4.40
C LEU A 180 -1.83 5.00 4.93
N ARG A 181 -0.88 5.42 4.08
CA ARG A 181 0.19 6.36 4.47
C ARG A 181 -0.36 7.71 4.96
N THR A 182 -1.45 8.18 4.36
CA THR A 182 -2.02 9.50 4.66
C THR A 182 -2.94 9.47 5.87
N ASN A 183 -3.65 8.37 6.10
CA ASN A 183 -4.77 8.31 7.04
C ASN A 183 -4.56 7.38 8.25
N VAL A 184 -3.51 6.54 8.23
CA VAL A 184 -3.15 5.65 9.34
C VAL A 184 -1.90 6.20 10.04
N ARG A 185 -1.89 6.16 11.37
CA ARG A 185 -0.72 6.61 12.13
C ARG A 185 0.46 5.68 11.88
N GLN A 186 1.65 6.27 11.77
CA GLN A 186 2.89 5.54 11.48
C GLN A 186 3.15 4.38 12.45
N GLU A 187 2.98 4.59 13.76
CA GLU A 187 3.13 3.55 14.79
C GLU A 187 2.12 2.40 14.60
N GLU A 188 0.84 2.72 14.37
CA GLU A 188 -0.22 1.74 14.16
C GLU A 188 0.02 0.91 12.90
N TYR A 189 0.52 1.54 11.83
CA TYR A 189 0.90 0.86 10.61
C TYR A 189 2.05 -0.11 10.87
N CYS A 190 3.12 0.35 11.53
CA CYS A 190 4.31 -0.47 11.82
C CYS A 190 4.00 -1.67 12.72
N ASN A 191 3.10 -1.51 13.69
CA ASN A 191 2.73 -2.58 14.62
C ASN A 191 1.85 -3.66 13.98
N ARG A 192 1.15 -3.34 12.88
CA ARG A 192 0.25 -4.27 12.21
C ARG A 192 0.88 -4.94 10.99
N MET A 193 1.73 -4.21 10.27
CA MET A 193 2.25 -4.70 8.99
C MET A 193 3.32 -5.80 9.23
N PRO A 194 3.21 -6.96 8.56
CA PRO A 194 4.22 -8.01 8.65
C PRO A 194 5.58 -7.56 8.13
N SER A 195 6.62 -8.30 8.49
CA SER A 195 7.96 -8.05 7.98
C SER A 195 8.09 -8.42 6.49
N VAL A 196 9.12 -7.90 5.81
CA VAL A 196 9.39 -8.25 4.40
C VAL A 196 9.55 -9.75 4.19
N TRP A 197 10.30 -10.40 5.07
CA TRP A 197 10.60 -11.82 4.95
C TRP A 197 9.34 -12.67 5.17
N GLU A 198 8.40 -12.25 6.02
CA GLU A 198 7.09 -12.90 6.15
C GLU A 198 6.25 -12.71 4.88
N LEU A 199 6.23 -11.49 4.32
CA LEU A 199 5.48 -11.20 3.08
C LEU A 199 5.98 -12.04 1.90
N ILE A 200 7.29 -12.18 1.73
CA ILE A 200 7.89 -12.97 0.65
C ILE A 200 7.80 -14.48 0.96
N GLY A 201 8.27 -14.90 2.14
CA GLY A 201 8.40 -16.31 2.48
C GLY A 201 7.07 -17.01 2.75
N ARG A 202 6.20 -16.39 3.57
CA ARG A 202 4.93 -17.00 4.01
C ARG A 202 3.76 -16.66 3.09
N PHE A 203 3.70 -15.43 2.61
CA PHE A 203 2.59 -14.96 1.77
C PHE A 203 2.90 -15.01 0.27
N HIS A 204 4.12 -15.40 -0.10
CA HIS A 204 4.56 -15.55 -1.50
C HIS A 204 4.36 -14.30 -2.35
N LEU A 205 4.41 -13.11 -1.73
CA LEU A 205 4.31 -11.87 -2.48
C LEU A 205 5.54 -11.69 -3.38
N PRO A 206 5.34 -11.07 -4.56
CA PRO A 206 6.46 -10.62 -5.35
C PRO A 206 7.25 -9.55 -4.59
N VAL A 207 8.57 -9.57 -4.76
CA VAL A 207 9.53 -8.80 -3.95
C VAL A 207 9.20 -7.31 -3.94
N ASP A 208 8.95 -6.74 -5.12
CA ASP A 208 8.60 -5.33 -5.28
C ASP A 208 7.32 -4.93 -4.51
N ALA A 209 6.29 -5.78 -4.50
CA ALA A 209 5.07 -5.52 -3.74
C ALA A 209 5.28 -5.67 -2.21
N ALA A 210 6.04 -6.69 -1.79
CA ALA A 210 6.39 -6.88 -0.38
C ALA A 210 7.17 -5.67 0.17
N PHE A 211 8.15 -5.17 -0.61
CA PHE A 211 8.89 -3.97 -0.27
C PHE A 211 8.01 -2.71 -0.32
N PHE A 212 7.10 -2.58 -1.29
CA PHE A 212 6.17 -1.45 -1.34
C PHE A 212 5.34 -1.33 -0.05
N ILE A 213 4.82 -2.46 0.44
CA ILE A 213 3.99 -2.54 1.65
C ILE A 213 4.82 -2.31 2.91
N SER A 214 5.98 -2.95 3.06
CA SER A 214 6.77 -2.85 4.30
C SER A 214 7.55 -1.52 4.41
N ARG A 215 7.79 -0.83 3.30
CA ARG A 215 8.67 0.33 3.20
C ARG A 215 8.42 1.45 4.22
N PRO A 216 7.18 1.87 4.52
CA PRO A 216 6.95 2.88 5.55
C PRO A 216 7.54 2.47 6.90
N THR A 217 7.67 1.18 7.20
CA THR A 217 8.11 0.69 8.51
C THR A 217 9.61 0.87 8.78
N PHE A 218 10.45 0.92 7.73
CA PHE A 218 11.90 0.90 7.88
C PHE A 218 12.43 2.11 8.64
N MET A 219 12.07 3.32 8.21
CA MET A 219 12.53 4.55 8.87
C MET A 219 12.06 4.64 10.31
N HIS A 220 10.82 4.26 10.56
CA HIS A 220 10.30 4.22 11.92
C HIS A 220 11.09 3.26 12.83
N ARG A 221 11.50 2.09 12.31
CA ARG A 221 12.39 1.17 13.04
C ARG A 221 13.77 1.78 13.29
N VAL A 222 14.36 2.45 12.30
CA VAL A 222 15.66 3.13 12.45
C VAL A 222 15.59 4.22 13.51
N TYR A 223 14.56 5.08 13.47
CA TYR A 223 14.36 6.12 14.49
C TYR A 223 14.14 5.53 15.89
N ASN A 224 13.40 4.42 16.00
CA ASN A 224 13.21 3.72 17.28
C ASN A 224 14.51 3.13 17.82
N ASN A 225 15.34 2.52 16.97
CA ASN A 225 16.64 1.97 17.38
C ASN A 225 17.61 3.10 17.75
N PHE A 226 17.64 4.18 16.98
CA PHE A 226 18.39 5.39 17.30
C PHE A 226 17.98 5.97 18.67
N ASP A 227 16.68 6.07 18.95
CA ASP A 227 16.18 6.57 20.22
C ASP A 227 16.49 5.64 21.39
N LYS A 228 16.47 4.32 21.19
CA LYS A 228 16.90 3.33 22.19
C LYS A 228 18.39 3.49 22.50
N SER A 229 19.24 3.53 21.47
CA SER A 229 20.69 3.72 21.62
C SER A 229 21.04 5.08 22.25
N ARG A 230 20.27 6.13 21.94
CA ARG A 230 20.42 7.43 22.60
C ARG A 230 20.00 7.39 24.08
N LYS A 231 18.96 6.63 24.43
CA LYS A 231 18.50 6.47 25.81
C LYS A 231 19.46 5.63 26.66
N SER A 232 20.12 4.62 26.10
CA SER A 232 21.13 3.82 26.81
C SER A 232 22.43 4.59 27.08
N LEU A 233 22.70 5.65 26.32
CA LEU A 233 23.82 6.58 26.51
C LEU A 233 23.51 7.72 27.51
N ARG A 234 22.40 7.63 28.26
CA ARG A 234 22.11 8.59 29.34
C ARG A 234 23.08 8.40 30.50
N GLU A 235 23.45 9.49 31.14
CA GLU A 235 24.29 9.48 32.33
C GLU A 235 23.57 8.79 33.50
N SER A 236 24.31 8.32 34.51
CA SER A 236 23.77 7.60 35.69
C SER A 236 22.72 8.40 36.47
N ASP A 237 22.65 9.72 36.27
CA ASP A 237 21.72 10.66 36.90
C ASP A 237 20.42 10.88 36.08
N GLY A 238 20.21 10.13 34.99
CA GLY A 238 19.01 10.23 34.14
C GLY A 238 18.97 11.44 33.19
N SER A 239 19.94 12.34 33.32
CA SER A 239 20.13 13.53 32.48
C SER A 239 20.45 13.18 31.02
N LYS A 240 19.89 13.97 30.08
CA LYS A 240 20.17 13.80 28.65
C LYS A 240 21.63 14.20 28.37
N MET A 241 22.47 13.22 28.05
CA MET A 241 23.85 13.49 27.61
C MET A 241 23.81 14.40 26.37
N LYS A 242 24.51 15.55 26.42
CA LYS A 242 24.67 16.43 25.25
C LYS A 242 25.57 15.74 24.23
N LEU A 243 24.95 15.05 23.27
CA LEU A 243 25.64 14.47 22.12
C LEU A 243 25.94 15.56 21.08
N ASP A 244 27.21 15.65 20.71
CA ASP A 244 27.68 16.44 19.58
C ASP A 244 27.05 15.98 18.25
N SER A 245 26.99 16.85 17.25
CA SER A 245 26.40 16.61 15.93
C SER A 245 27.01 15.37 15.26
N SER A 246 28.35 15.25 15.29
CA SER A 246 29.07 14.12 14.71
C SER A 246 28.72 12.78 15.38
N ARG A 247 28.56 12.77 16.71
CA ARG A 247 28.15 11.56 17.46
C ARG A 247 26.71 11.16 17.17
N LYS A 248 25.80 12.12 16.96
CA LYS A 248 24.41 11.82 16.55
C LYS A 248 24.36 11.18 15.17
N SER A 249 25.10 11.74 14.19
CA SER A 249 25.16 11.16 12.84
C SER A 249 25.75 9.76 12.85
N THR A 250 26.79 9.51 13.67
CA THR A 250 27.38 8.18 13.82
C THR A 250 26.40 7.18 14.43
N LEU A 251 25.66 7.57 15.47
CA LEU A 251 24.64 6.71 16.08
C LEU A 251 23.49 6.40 15.13
N PHE A 252 23.04 7.38 14.34
CA PHE A 252 22.02 7.18 13.34
C PHE A 252 22.48 6.21 12.24
N ARG A 253 23.71 6.39 11.74
CA ARG A 253 24.31 5.48 10.76
C ARG A 253 24.39 4.06 11.29
N ASN A 254 24.84 3.86 12.53
CA ASN A 254 24.92 2.53 13.13
C ASN A 254 23.53 1.88 13.25
N ALA A 255 22.51 2.63 13.71
CA ALA A 255 21.14 2.13 13.79
C ALA A 255 20.54 1.79 12.41
N PHE A 256 20.94 2.53 11.39
CA PHE A 256 20.58 2.27 10.00
C PHE A 256 21.25 0.99 9.48
N ASP A 257 22.58 0.88 9.63
CA ASP A 257 23.36 -0.27 9.18
C ASP A 257 22.90 -1.57 9.86
N GLU A 258 22.53 -1.50 11.15
CA GLU A 258 21.96 -2.64 11.89
C GLU A 258 20.63 -3.11 11.29
N MET A 259 19.71 -2.18 11.00
CA MET A 259 18.40 -2.52 10.42
C MET A 259 18.55 -3.11 9.01
N ILE A 260 19.45 -2.56 8.19
CA ILE A 260 19.74 -3.09 6.86
C ILE A 260 20.42 -4.45 6.95
N GLY A 261 21.37 -4.65 7.86
CA GLY A 261 22.01 -5.95 8.07
C GLY A 261 21.01 -7.03 8.50
N GLU A 262 20.06 -6.69 9.38
CA GLU A 262 18.95 -7.58 9.75
C GLU A 262 18.08 -7.89 8.53
N LEU A 263 17.76 -6.90 7.71
CA LEU A 263 16.96 -7.10 6.49
C LEU A 263 17.69 -7.99 5.47
N GLU A 264 18.97 -7.75 5.22
CA GLU A 264 19.78 -8.51 4.27
C GLU A 264 19.89 -9.98 4.70
N SER A 265 20.19 -10.24 5.97
CA SER A 265 20.30 -11.62 6.49
C SER A 265 19.01 -12.42 6.34
N ASN A 266 17.85 -11.78 6.49
CA ASN A 266 16.54 -12.42 6.37
C ASN A 266 16.07 -12.58 4.91
N VAL A 267 16.43 -11.66 4.01
CA VAL A 267 15.96 -11.66 2.61
C VAL A 267 16.89 -12.46 1.69
N ARG A 268 18.19 -12.51 1.99
CA ARG A 268 19.18 -13.28 1.23
C ARG A 268 18.79 -14.74 0.96
N PRO A 269 18.32 -15.53 1.95
CA PRO A 269 17.93 -16.93 1.69
C PRO A 269 16.64 -17.07 0.87
N LEU A 270 15.84 -16.00 0.73
CA LEU A 270 14.56 -16.04 0.02
C LEU A 270 14.68 -15.69 -1.48
N LEU A 271 15.80 -15.10 -1.89
CA LEU A 271 16.03 -14.64 -3.25
C LEU A 271 17.12 -15.45 -3.95
N PRO A 272 16.96 -15.75 -5.26
CA PRO A 272 18.00 -16.43 -6.03
C PRO A 272 19.37 -15.73 -5.98
N ASP A 273 20.45 -16.51 -5.93
CA ASP A 273 21.83 -16.01 -5.80
C ASP A 273 22.25 -15.06 -6.93
N PHE A 274 21.69 -15.21 -8.13
CA PHE A 274 21.99 -14.33 -9.26
C PHE A 274 21.57 -12.87 -9.02
N ILE A 275 20.51 -12.64 -8.22
CA ILE A 275 20.06 -11.28 -7.87
C ILE A 275 21.12 -10.57 -7.02
N TRP A 276 21.86 -11.33 -6.21
CA TRP A 276 22.90 -10.79 -5.34
C TRP A 276 24.25 -10.62 -6.04
N ALA A 277 24.48 -11.31 -7.15
CA ALA A 277 25.72 -11.17 -7.93
C ALA A 277 25.89 -9.77 -8.53
N ASP A 278 24.80 -9.15 -9.00
CA ASP A 278 24.80 -7.80 -9.59
C ASP A 278 24.66 -6.69 -8.55
N ILE A 279 24.23 -7.04 -7.33
CA ILE A 279 23.97 -6.10 -6.26
C ILE A 279 25.07 -6.26 -5.20
N SER A 280 26.15 -5.46 -5.31
CA SER A 280 27.10 -5.31 -4.19
C SER A 280 26.32 -5.03 -2.89
N SER A 281 26.81 -5.53 -1.75
CA SER A 281 26.15 -5.34 -0.44
C SER A 281 25.89 -3.86 -0.10
N LYS A 282 26.62 -2.92 -0.72
CA LYS A 282 26.36 -1.47 -0.65
C LYS A 282 25.40 -0.95 -1.73
N SER A 283 25.24 -1.66 -2.84
CA SER A 283 24.32 -1.36 -3.93
C SER A 283 22.88 -1.80 -3.64
N VAL A 284 22.67 -2.76 -2.74
CA VAL A 284 21.32 -3.05 -2.21
C VAL A 284 20.79 -1.74 -1.61
N ASN A 285 21.64 -1.00 -0.89
CA ASN A 285 21.34 0.33 -0.36
C ASN A 285 21.15 1.43 -1.41
N PHE A 286 21.52 1.24 -2.68
CA PHE A 286 21.52 2.31 -3.69
C PHE A 286 20.53 2.05 -4.84
N THR A 287 20.33 0.80 -5.26
CA THR A 287 19.42 0.41 -6.35
C THR A 287 18.01 0.12 -5.84
N PHE A 288 17.85 -0.58 -4.69
CA PHE A 288 16.55 -0.65 -4.02
C PHE A 288 16.09 0.72 -3.50
N PHE A 289 17.04 1.61 -3.17
CA PHE A 289 16.78 2.98 -2.73
C PHE A 289 16.75 4.03 -3.85
N LYS A 290 17.07 3.70 -5.11
CA LYS A 290 16.95 4.64 -6.24
C LYS A 290 15.48 5.03 -6.49
N TYR A 291 14.55 4.15 -6.11
CA TYR A 291 13.11 4.42 -6.07
C TYR A 291 12.67 5.15 -4.77
N PHE A 292 13.59 5.68 -3.96
CA PHE A 292 13.33 6.44 -2.74
C PHE A 292 13.71 7.92 -2.87
N HIS A 293 12.83 8.71 -3.49
CA HIS A 293 12.96 10.17 -3.48
C HIS A 293 12.93 10.79 -2.07
N HIS A 294 12.22 10.17 -1.10
CA HIS A 294 12.18 10.63 0.30
C HIS A 294 13.50 10.38 1.05
N PHE A 295 14.22 9.33 0.69
CA PHE A 295 15.48 8.93 1.33
C PHE A 295 16.65 9.75 0.82
N TYR A 296 16.66 10.08 -0.47
CA TYR A 296 17.68 10.96 -1.07
C TYR A 296 17.69 12.36 -0.45
N LYS A 297 16.53 12.89 -0.03
CA LYS A 297 16.45 14.17 0.70
C LYS A 297 16.95 14.07 2.14
N GLU A 298 16.57 13.04 2.90
CA GLU A 298 17.03 12.89 4.30
C GLU A 298 18.53 12.58 4.39
N VAL A 299 19.06 11.75 3.49
CA VAL A 299 20.52 11.48 3.43
C VAL A 299 21.30 12.69 2.91
N LYS A 300 20.82 13.43 1.90
CA LYS A 300 21.46 14.71 1.50
C LYS A 300 21.38 15.80 2.57
N LEU A 301 20.38 15.76 3.45
CA LEU A 301 20.31 16.68 4.59
C LEU A 301 21.33 16.29 5.67
N LEU A 302 21.60 15.01 5.86
CA LEU A 302 22.70 14.52 6.70
C LEU A 302 24.08 14.85 6.12
N ASP A 303 24.27 14.69 4.80
CA ASP A 303 25.53 15.02 4.12
C ASP A 303 25.78 16.54 4.00
N ARG A 304 24.74 17.38 4.01
CA ARG A 304 24.90 18.85 4.02
C ARG A 304 25.25 19.45 5.39
N HIS A 305 25.31 18.61 6.43
CA HIS A 305 25.73 19.01 7.78
C HIS A 305 27.06 18.35 8.20
N ILE A 306 27.82 17.82 7.24
CA ILE A 306 29.25 17.47 7.34
C ILE A 306 30.02 18.53 6.55
#